data_AF-A0A5K0YQ02-F1
#
_entry.id   AF-A0A5K0YQ02-F1
#
_cell.length_a   1.000
_cell.length_b   1.000
_cell.length_c   1.000
_cell.angle_alpha   90.00
_cell.angle_beta   90.00
_cell.angle_gamma   90.00
#
_symmetry.space_group_name_H-M   'P 1'
#
loop_
_entity.id
_entity.type
_entity.pdbx_description
1 polymer ?
#
loop_
_entity_poly.entity_id
_entity_poly.type
_entity_poly.pdbx_seq_one_letter_code
_entity_poly.pdbx_strand_id
1 'polypeptide(L)' 'CDVKALEDSLCKRVIVTRDETITKSLDPNAAALTRDALAKVVYSRLFD' A
#
# COMPACT_ATOMS: atom_id res chain seq x y z
N CYS A 1 6.50 12.74 4.45
CA CYS A 1 6.24 11.30 4.21
C CYS A 1 7.47 10.51 4.59
N ASP A 2 7.28 9.41 5.31
CA ASP A 2 8.32 8.37 5.43
C ASP A 2 8.30 7.55 4.14
N VAL A 3 9.39 7.61 3.38
CA VAL A 3 9.52 6.93 2.08
C VAL A 3 9.44 5.42 2.25
N LYS A 4 10.05 4.89 3.33
CA LYS A 4 10.08 3.46 3.59
C LYS A 4 8.70 2.95 4.00
N ALA A 5 8.00 3.72 4.84
CA ALA A 5 6.62 3.40 5.20
C ALA A 5 5.68 3.42 3.99
N LEU A 6 5.89 4.34 3.03
CA LEU A 6 5.13 4.40 1.80
C LEU A 6 5.40 3.19 0.91
N GLU A 7 6.68 2.84 0.70
CA GLU A 7 7.05 1.65 -0.06
C GLU A 7 6.46 0.38 0.57
N ASP A 8 6.58 0.23 1.89
CA ASP A 8 6.00 -0.90 2.62
C ASP A 8 4.49 -0.97 2.45
N SER A 9 3.79 0.17 2.50
CA SER A 9 2.34 0.23 2.27
C SER A 9 1.92 -0.12 0.84
N LEU A 10 2.77 0.14 -0.16
CA LEU A 10 2.46 -0.11 -1.57
C LEU A 10 2.87 -1.51 -2.03
N CYS A 11 3.95 -2.05 -1.46
CA CYS A 11 4.60 -3.26 -1.94
C CYS A 11 4.44 -4.46 -0.99
N LYS A 12 3.91 -4.27 0.22
CA LYS A 12 3.77 -5.34 1.20
C LYS A 12 2.35 -5.42 1.72
N ARG A 13 1.93 -6.65 2.01
CA ARG A 13 0.69 -6.94 2.73
C ARG A 13 1.04 -7.46 4.11
N VAL A 14 0.61 -6.71 5.11
CA VAL A 14 0.69 -7.07 6.51
C VAL A 14 -0.55 -7.89 6.85
N ILE A 15 -0.33 -9.16 7.21
CA ILE A 15 -1.38 -10.09 7.62
C ILE A 15 -1.22 -10.30 9.11
N VAL A 16 -2.17 -9.80 9.90
CA VAL A 16 -2.19 -9.98 11.35
C VAL A 16 -2.98 -11.25 11.67
N THR A 17 -2.33 -12.24 12.26
CA THR A 17 -2.96 -13.44 12.84
C THR A 17 -2.95 -13.33 14.37
N ARG A 18 -3.55 -14.30 15.07
CA ARG A 18 -3.65 -14.28 16.54
C ARG A 18 -2.27 -14.35 17.23
N ASP A 19 -1.32 -15.04 16.62
CA ASP A 19 -0.02 -15.33 17.22
C ASP A 19 1.10 -14.49 16.60
N GLU A 20 0.94 -14.03 15.35
CA GLU A 20 2.01 -13.32 14.65
C GLU A 20 1.52 -12.35 13.57
N THR A 21 2.40 -11.41 13.21
CA THR A 21 2.21 -10.54 12.05
C THR A 21 3.11 -11.01 10.92
N ILE A 22 2.50 -11.52 9.86
CA ILE A 22 3.20 -12.03 8.68
C ILE A 22 3.18 -10.93 7.62
N THR A 23 4.36 -10.50 7.20
CA THR A 23 4.51 -9.54 6.09
C THR A 23 4.89 -10.29 4.82
N LYS A 24 4.11 -10.13 3.75
CA LYS A 24 4.42 -10.70 2.43
C LYS A 24 4.53 -9.61 1.39
N SER A 25 5.49 -9.74 0.48
CA SER A 25 5.58 -8.89 -0.69
C SER A 25 4.39 -9.13 -1.62
N LEU A 26 3.87 -8.06 -2.20
CA LEU A 26 2.84 -8.10 -3.22
C LEU A 26 3.46 -8.46 -4.57
N ASP A 27 2.64 -9.02 -5.45
CA ASP A 27 3.01 -9.12 -6.86
C ASP A 27 3.08 -7.72 -7.48
N PRO A 28 3.91 -7.52 -8.52
CA PRO A 28 4.09 -6.20 -9.13
C PRO A 28 2.78 -5.58 -9.66
N ASN A 29 1.83 -6.39 -10.11
CA ASN A 29 0.54 -5.89 -10.63
C ASN A 29 -0.34 -5.38 -9.48
N ALA A 30 -0.42 -6.10 -8.36
CA ALA A 30 -1.14 -5.64 -7.17
C ALA A 30 -0.53 -4.38 -6.55
N ALA A 31 0.80 -4.28 -6.54
CA ALA A 31 1.49 -3.06 -6.09
C ALA A 31 1.16 -1.86 -7.00
N ALA A 32 1.15 -2.06 -8.33
CA ALA A 32 0.75 -1.04 -9.29
C ALA A 32 -0.70 -0.59 -9.10
N LEU A 33 -1.63 -1.52 -8.88
CA LEU A 33 -3.03 -1.21 -8.58
C LEU A 33 -3.17 -0.36 -7.31
N THR A 34 -2.40 -0.68 -6.26
CA THR A 34 -2.42 0.07 -4.99
C THR A 34 -1.91 1.50 -5.17
N ARG A 35 -0.83 1.68 -5.95
CA ARG A 35 -0.31 2.99 -6.33
C ARG A 35 -1.35 3.83 -7.09
N ASP A 36 -2.00 3.24 -8.08
CA ASP A 36 -2.96 3.94 -8.93
C ASP A 36 -4.23 4.33 -8.12
N ALA A 37 -4.67 3.46 -7.22
CA ALA A 37 -5.74 3.76 -6.28
C ALA A 37 -5.37 4.93 -5.34
N LEU A 38 -4.15 4.93 -4.79
CA LEU A 38 -3.66 6.03 -3.95
C LEU A 38 -3.64 7.35 -4.72
N ALA A 39 -3.14 7.35 -5.96
CA ALA A 39 -3.13 8.53 -6.82
C ALA A 39 -4.55 9.05 -7.07
N LYS A 40 -5.51 8.16 -7.36
CA LYS A 40 -6.91 8.53 -7.54
C LYS A 40 -7.49 9.20 -6.29
N VAL A 41 -7.26 8.63 -5.11
CA VAL A 41 -7.76 9.20 -3.84
C VAL A 41 -7.16 10.57 -3.57
N VAL A 42 -5.84 10.74 -3.74
CA VAL A 42 -5.16 12.02 -3.51
C VAL A 42 -5.64 13.06 -4.50
N TYR A 43 -5.76 12.70 -5.78
CA TYR A 43 -6.22 13.62 -6.81
C TYR A 43 -7.67 14.03 -6.58
N SER A 44 -8.58 13.09 -6.28
CA SER A 44 -9.97 13.43 -5.93
C SER A 44 -10.03 14.43 -4.78
N ARG A 45 -9.30 14.20 -3.68
CA ARG A 45 -9.30 15.12 -2.54
C ARG A 45 -8.64 16.48 -2.80
N LEU A 46 -7.79 16.59 -3.83
CA LEU A 46 -7.17 17.87 -4.20
C LEU A 46 -8.16 18.79 -4.93
N PHE A 47 -9.15 18.21 -5.61
CA PHE A 47 -10.15 18.92 -6.40
C PHE A 47 -11.57 18.81 -5.85
N ASP A 48 -11.76 18.10 -4.73
CA ASP A 48 -12.91 18.24 -3.83
C ASP A 48 -12.85 19.59 -3.09
#